data_AF-A0A7X1I0P5-F1
#
_entry.id   AF-A0A7X1I0P5-F1
#
_cell.length_a   1.000
_cell.length_b   1.000
_cell.length_c   1.000
_cell.angle_alpha   90.00
_cell.angle_beta   90.00
_cell.angle_gamma   90.00
#
_symmetry.space_group_name_H-M   'P 1'
#
loop_
_entity.id
_entity.type
_entity.pdbx_description
1 polymer ?
#
loop_
_entity_poly.entity_id
_entity_poly.type
_entity_poly.pdbx_seq_one_letter_code
_entity_poly.pdbx_strand_id
1 'polypeptide(L)'
;MVVSVLEEMRIRSLGVIDDAVVELSPGFTAVTGETGAGKTMVVTSLGLLLGGRADPALVRIGAGKAVVEGRVTVPADAAVAVRAEEAGAELDDGALLISRTVSAEGRSRAHLGGRSVPVGLLAELADDLVAVHGQTDQQGLLKLSRQRQALDRYAGDAVAVPLAKYAEAYKRLRAVTAELEEITTRARERAQEAAMLRFGLDEIAAVEPRPGEDAELAEEAERLGHAEALSSAATAAHAALAGDPEDPEGIDAATLVAGAQRALQAVRAHDPALAALSDRLGEIGILLGDVAGELAGYAGDLDADPLRLAAVEERRAALNGLMRKYGEFDRGIDAVLAWAERCAVRLTELDNDDERIEELAAERDALRAELGDLAQALTDARTQAAQRFADAVTAELASLAMPHARVSFDIRQSEDPDGVEVGGRRVAYGPTGVDEVELLLAPHPGAPPRPIAKGASGGELSRVMLAVEVVFAGTDPVPTYLFDEVDAGVGGKAAVEIGRRLAKLAKTAQVVVVTHLPQVAAFADRQLLVEKTNDGSVTRSGVKVLEGEERIRELSRMLAGQEDSATARAHAEELLATARAEV
;
A
#
# COMPACT_ATOMS: atom_id res chain seq x y z
N MET A 1 46.31 3.50 -5.88
CA MET A 1 45.13 2.96 -5.19
C MET A 1 44.79 1.68 -5.91
N VAL A 2 44.75 0.55 -5.20
CA VAL A 2 44.24 -0.70 -5.78
C VAL A 2 42.74 -0.48 -5.94
N VAL A 3 42.22 -0.61 -7.16
CA VAL A 3 40.77 -0.59 -7.42
C VAL A 3 40.28 -2.03 -7.29
N SER A 4 39.04 -2.24 -6.87
CA SER A 4 38.50 -3.61 -6.84
C SER A 4 38.44 -4.17 -8.27
N VAL A 5 38.93 -5.38 -8.47
CA VAL A 5 39.02 -5.99 -9.81
C VAL A 5 38.58 -7.44 -9.73
N LEU A 6 37.66 -7.85 -10.60
CA LEU A 6 37.33 -9.25 -10.81
C LEU A 6 38.44 -9.88 -11.66
N GLU A 7 39.31 -10.68 -11.05
CA GLU A 7 40.49 -11.24 -11.72
C GLU A 7 40.14 -12.44 -12.59
N GLU A 8 39.40 -13.37 -11.99
CA GLU A 8 39.01 -14.62 -12.64
C GLU A 8 37.60 -15.04 -12.25
N MET A 9 36.94 -15.74 -13.17
CA MET A 9 35.69 -16.45 -12.93
C MET A 9 35.78 -17.86 -13.50
N ARG A 10 35.44 -18.87 -12.70
CA ARG A 10 35.30 -20.26 -13.12
C ARG A 10 33.83 -20.65 -13.21
N ILE A 11 33.43 -21.20 -14.34
CA ILE A 11 32.07 -21.63 -14.62
C ILE A 11 32.07 -23.14 -14.80
N ARG A 12 31.21 -23.87 -14.09
CA ARG A 12 31.04 -25.31 -14.21
C ARG A 12 29.58 -25.70 -14.41
N SER A 13 29.33 -26.53 -15.42
CA SER A 13 28.05 -27.17 -15.74
C SER A 13 26.87 -26.20 -15.89
N LEU A 14 27.11 -25.02 -16.49
CA LEU A 14 26.10 -23.98 -16.70
C LEU A 14 25.82 -23.79 -18.20
N GLY A 15 24.59 -24.08 -18.62
CA GLY A 15 24.13 -24.00 -19.99
C GLY A 15 24.98 -24.87 -20.91
N VAL A 16 25.61 -24.24 -21.89
CA VAL A 16 26.53 -24.93 -22.83
C VAL A 16 27.93 -25.15 -22.26
N ILE A 17 28.28 -24.55 -21.12
CA ILE A 17 29.62 -24.60 -20.52
C ILE A 17 29.74 -25.82 -19.59
N ASP A 18 30.75 -26.65 -19.83
CA ASP A 18 31.10 -27.80 -18.96
C ASP A 18 32.00 -27.36 -17.80
N ASP A 19 33.15 -26.79 -18.14
CA ASP A 19 34.12 -26.16 -17.24
C ASP A 19 34.79 -25.06 -18.06
N ALA A 20 34.93 -23.85 -17.53
CA ALA A 20 35.65 -22.76 -18.19
C ALA A 20 36.25 -21.83 -17.14
N VAL A 21 37.46 -21.33 -17.41
CA VAL A 21 38.10 -20.27 -16.62
C VAL A 21 38.17 -19.03 -17.49
N VAL A 22 37.65 -17.92 -16.97
CA VAL A 22 37.56 -16.63 -17.63
C VAL A 22 38.50 -15.69 -16.90
N GLU A 23 39.67 -15.42 -17.49
CA GLU A 23 40.66 -14.50 -16.93
C GLU A 23 40.43 -13.08 -17.47
N LEU A 24 40.04 -12.16 -16.61
CA LEU A 24 39.69 -10.79 -17.00
C LEU A 24 40.89 -9.85 -16.86
N SER A 25 40.96 -8.84 -17.73
CA SER A 25 41.89 -7.72 -17.57
C SER A 25 41.38 -6.77 -16.49
N PRO A 26 42.25 -6.11 -15.70
CA PRO A 26 41.87 -4.99 -14.84
C PRO A 26 41.38 -3.76 -15.63
N GLY A 27 41.69 -3.67 -16.92
CA GLY A 27 41.18 -2.66 -17.84
C GLY A 27 40.04 -3.20 -18.70
N PHE A 28 40.20 -3.18 -20.01
CA PHE A 28 39.18 -3.57 -20.98
C PHE A 28 39.34 -5.03 -21.44
N THR A 29 38.35 -5.87 -21.16
CA THR A 29 38.20 -7.23 -21.70
C THR A 29 37.07 -7.28 -22.74
N ALA A 30 37.36 -7.77 -23.95
CA ALA A 30 36.35 -8.07 -24.96
C ALA A 30 36.14 -9.59 -25.08
N VAL A 31 34.89 -10.04 -25.00
CA VAL A 31 34.48 -11.44 -25.18
C VAL A 31 33.88 -11.60 -26.59
N THR A 32 34.60 -12.31 -27.45
CA THR A 32 34.25 -12.57 -28.86
C THR A 32 34.00 -14.05 -29.11
N GLY A 33 33.59 -14.41 -30.33
CA GLY A 33 33.26 -15.78 -30.73
C GLY A 33 31.98 -15.89 -31.54
N GLU A 34 31.80 -17.06 -32.16
CA GLU A 34 30.80 -17.32 -33.21
C GLU A 34 29.37 -17.44 -32.68
N THR A 35 29.16 -17.87 -31.44
CA THR A 35 27.81 -18.18 -30.94
C THR A 35 27.34 -17.25 -29.84
N GLY A 36 26.06 -16.86 -29.90
CA GLY A 36 25.40 -16.10 -28.83
C GLY A 36 25.38 -16.87 -27.51
N ALA A 37 25.02 -18.16 -27.54
CA ALA A 37 24.84 -18.97 -26.34
C ALA A 37 26.07 -18.99 -25.41
N GLY A 38 27.29 -19.16 -25.92
CA GLY A 38 28.50 -19.20 -25.07
C GLY A 38 28.81 -17.85 -24.41
N LYS A 39 28.70 -16.76 -25.17
CA LYS A 39 28.94 -15.40 -24.66
C LYS A 39 27.87 -14.98 -23.65
N THR A 40 26.59 -15.27 -23.94
CA THR A 40 25.48 -15.08 -23.00
C THR A 40 25.69 -15.88 -21.71
N MET A 41 26.24 -17.10 -21.77
CA MET A 41 26.54 -17.86 -20.55
C MET A 41 27.64 -17.21 -19.70
N VAL A 42 28.65 -16.56 -20.29
CA VAL A 42 29.67 -15.80 -19.55
C VAL A 42 29.03 -14.62 -18.80
N VAL A 43 28.19 -13.83 -19.48
CA VAL A 43 27.45 -12.70 -18.87
C VAL A 43 26.49 -13.19 -17.78
N THR A 44 25.76 -14.26 -18.06
CA THR A 44 24.84 -14.88 -17.10
C THR A 44 25.58 -15.39 -15.87
N SER A 45 26.79 -15.92 -16.05
CA SER A 45 27.63 -16.38 -14.94
C SER A 45 28.07 -15.22 -14.05
N LEU A 46 28.48 -14.09 -14.65
CA LEU A 46 28.78 -12.86 -13.91
C LEU A 46 27.54 -12.38 -13.12
N GLY A 47 26.38 -12.30 -13.76
CA GLY A 47 25.13 -11.94 -13.07
C GLY A 47 24.77 -12.89 -11.91
N LEU A 48 24.99 -14.20 -12.07
CA LEU A 48 24.78 -15.20 -11.01
C LEU A 48 25.76 -15.06 -9.85
N LEU A 49 27.03 -14.78 -10.14
CA LEU A 49 28.08 -14.54 -9.14
C LEU A 49 27.72 -13.33 -8.26
N LEU A 50 27.08 -12.34 -8.86
CA LEU A 50 26.69 -11.05 -8.26
C LEU A 50 25.28 -11.06 -7.63
N GLY A 51 24.76 -12.24 -7.28
CA GLY A 51 23.48 -12.35 -6.57
C GLY A 51 22.23 -12.29 -7.46
N GLY A 52 22.39 -12.31 -8.78
CA GLY A 52 21.30 -12.41 -9.74
C GLY A 52 20.44 -13.66 -9.59
N ARG A 53 19.26 -13.63 -10.23
CA ARG A 53 18.27 -14.71 -10.12
C ARG A 53 18.85 -16.03 -10.65
N ALA A 54 18.78 -17.08 -9.83
CA ALA A 54 19.13 -18.42 -10.25
C ALA A 54 17.99 -19.06 -11.04
N ASP A 55 18.30 -19.58 -12.23
CA ASP A 55 17.37 -20.37 -13.05
C ASP A 55 17.89 -21.83 -13.13
N PRO A 56 17.14 -22.81 -12.60
CA PRO A 56 17.54 -24.22 -12.64
C PRO A 56 17.60 -24.76 -14.07
N ALA A 57 16.87 -24.17 -15.02
CA ALA A 57 16.90 -24.55 -16.43
C ALA A 57 18.26 -24.27 -17.10
N LEU A 58 19.07 -23.39 -16.49
CA LEU A 58 20.44 -23.13 -16.92
C LEU A 58 21.44 -24.16 -16.40
N VAL A 59 21.04 -25.11 -15.54
CA VAL A 59 21.92 -26.22 -15.18
C VAL A 59 22.06 -27.15 -16.38
N ARG A 60 23.30 -27.46 -16.76
CA ARG A 60 23.59 -28.31 -17.93
C ARG A 60 22.85 -29.64 -17.82
N ILE A 61 22.25 -30.08 -18.92
CA ILE A 61 21.53 -31.36 -18.99
C ILE A 61 22.48 -32.50 -18.60
N GLY A 62 22.05 -33.34 -17.66
CA GLY A 62 22.84 -34.45 -17.12
C GLY A 62 23.74 -34.08 -15.92
N ALA A 63 23.86 -32.80 -15.57
CA ALA A 63 24.53 -32.36 -14.35
C ALA A 63 23.55 -32.19 -13.18
N GLY A 64 23.97 -32.54 -11.97
CA GLY A 64 23.15 -32.33 -10.77
C GLY A 64 23.15 -30.88 -10.26
N LYS A 65 24.17 -30.09 -10.62
CA LYS A 65 24.33 -28.68 -10.21
C LYS A 65 25.25 -27.92 -11.16
N ALA A 66 25.08 -26.62 -11.23
CA ALA A 66 26.02 -25.66 -11.81
C ALA A 66 26.74 -24.89 -10.70
N VAL A 67 27.98 -24.50 -10.93
CA VAL A 67 28.79 -23.70 -10.00
C VAL A 67 29.47 -22.56 -10.75
N VAL A 68 29.36 -21.35 -10.21
CA VAL A 68 30.14 -20.18 -10.66
C VAL A 68 30.97 -19.70 -9.47
N GLU A 69 32.27 -19.60 -9.65
CA GLU A 69 33.23 -19.13 -8.66
C GLU A 69 33.94 -17.91 -9.24
N GLY A 70 34.23 -16.90 -8.43
CA GLY A 70 34.99 -15.74 -8.86
C GLY A 70 35.86 -15.18 -7.77
N ARG A 71 36.99 -14.59 -8.19
CA ARG A 71 37.99 -13.97 -7.32
C ARG A 71 38.00 -12.47 -7.58
N VAL A 72 37.60 -11.69 -6.58
CA VAL A 72 37.59 -10.22 -6.66
C VAL A 72 38.65 -9.68 -5.71
N THR A 73 39.71 -9.08 -6.24
CA THR A 73 40.64 -8.32 -5.41
C THR A 73 39.94 -7.06 -4.92
N VAL A 74 39.97 -6.82 -3.61
CA VAL A 74 39.31 -5.66 -2.99
C VAL A 74 40.27 -4.97 -2.02
N PRO A 75 40.32 -3.63 -1.98
CA PRO A 75 41.04 -2.92 -0.92
C PRO A 75 40.51 -3.32 0.46
N ALA A 76 41.39 -3.49 1.43
CA ALA A 76 41.01 -3.93 2.78
C ALA A 76 40.08 -2.92 3.48
N ASP A 77 40.15 -1.64 3.11
CA ASP A 77 39.31 -0.55 3.62
C ASP A 77 38.05 -0.29 2.78
N ALA A 78 37.83 -1.03 1.69
CA ALA A 78 36.63 -0.89 0.88
C ALA A 78 35.38 -1.32 1.66
N ALA A 79 34.25 -0.62 1.45
CA ALA A 79 32.97 -0.93 2.10
C ALA A 79 32.57 -2.40 1.92
N VAL A 80 32.81 -2.95 0.73
CA VAL A 80 32.57 -4.35 0.38
C VAL A 80 33.39 -5.31 1.25
N ALA A 81 34.67 -4.99 1.50
CA ALA A 81 35.55 -5.82 2.34
C ALA A 81 35.07 -5.81 3.79
N VAL A 82 34.78 -4.63 4.35
CA VAL A 82 34.23 -4.47 5.69
C VAL A 82 32.91 -5.23 5.84
N ARG A 83 32.00 -5.06 4.88
CA ARG A 83 30.68 -5.71 4.90
C ARG A 83 30.77 -7.23 4.77
N ALA A 84 31.72 -7.73 3.98
CA ALA A 84 32.01 -9.16 3.88
C ALA A 84 32.54 -9.72 5.22
N GLU A 85 33.46 -9.00 5.87
CA GLU A 85 33.99 -9.37 7.20
C GLU A 85 32.90 -9.37 8.29
N GLU A 86 32.00 -8.38 8.30
CA GLU A 86 30.84 -8.34 9.21
C GLU A 86 29.92 -9.57 9.04
N ALA A 87 29.83 -10.09 7.81
CA ALA A 87 29.09 -11.31 7.50
C ALA A 87 29.89 -12.60 7.80
N GLY A 88 31.12 -12.46 8.30
CA GLY A 88 32.01 -13.55 8.69
C GLY A 88 32.84 -14.14 7.53
N ALA A 89 32.88 -13.49 6.37
CA ALA A 89 33.73 -13.91 5.26
C ALA A 89 35.19 -13.57 5.54
N GLU A 90 36.10 -14.43 5.08
CA GLU A 90 37.55 -14.21 5.18
C GLU A 90 38.12 -13.88 3.79
N LEU A 91 39.00 -12.88 3.73
CA LEU A 91 39.73 -12.52 2.51
C LEU A 91 40.94 -13.46 2.33
N ASP A 92 41.16 -13.91 1.10
CA ASP A 92 42.27 -14.78 0.71
C ASP A 92 43.33 -13.96 -0.06
N ASP A 93 44.45 -13.66 0.58
CA ASP A 93 45.52 -12.80 0.04
C ASP A 93 45.01 -11.46 -0.52
N GLY A 94 44.04 -10.84 0.17
CA GLY A 94 43.42 -9.57 -0.27
C GLY A 94 42.35 -9.72 -1.35
N ALA A 95 41.92 -10.94 -1.66
CA ALA A 95 40.81 -11.21 -2.57
C ALA A 95 39.62 -11.85 -1.87
N LEU A 96 38.43 -11.41 -2.28
CA LEU A 96 37.15 -11.95 -1.88
C LEU A 96 36.75 -13.07 -2.84
N LEU A 97 36.64 -14.28 -2.32
CA LEU A 97 36.17 -15.44 -3.07
C LEU A 97 34.63 -15.51 -2.99
N ILE A 98 33.98 -15.40 -4.15
CA ILE A 98 32.53 -15.48 -4.28
C ILE A 98 32.18 -16.79 -4.99
N SER A 99 31.19 -17.53 -4.50
CA SER A 99 30.72 -18.75 -5.16
C SER A 99 29.21 -18.87 -5.14
N ARG A 100 28.64 -19.18 -6.30
CA ARG A 100 27.22 -19.44 -6.50
C ARG A 100 27.03 -20.87 -6.98
N THR A 101 26.24 -21.66 -6.26
CA THR A 101 25.84 -23.01 -6.70
C THR A 101 24.34 -23.04 -6.98
N VAL A 102 23.94 -23.61 -8.11
CA VAL A 102 22.53 -23.80 -8.50
C VAL A 102 22.28 -25.28 -8.76
N SER A 103 21.37 -25.91 -8.00
CA SER A 103 20.95 -27.30 -8.21
C SER A 103 19.93 -27.38 -9.35
N ALA A 104 19.95 -28.48 -10.10
CA ALA A 104 18.88 -28.79 -11.07
C ALA A 104 17.50 -28.93 -10.40
N GLU A 105 17.46 -29.25 -9.10
CA GLU A 105 16.23 -29.30 -8.28
C GLU A 105 15.74 -27.91 -7.84
N GLY A 106 16.47 -26.85 -8.19
CA GLY A 106 16.11 -25.45 -7.96
C GLY A 106 16.59 -24.81 -6.66
N ARG A 107 17.30 -25.55 -5.82
CA ARG A 107 17.99 -24.96 -4.66
C ARG A 107 19.23 -24.18 -5.11
N SER A 108 19.37 -22.93 -4.66
CA SER A 108 20.56 -22.12 -4.90
C SER A 108 21.26 -21.78 -3.57
N ARG A 109 22.59 -21.78 -3.57
CA ARG A 109 23.44 -21.47 -2.42
C ARG A 109 24.50 -20.45 -2.81
N ALA A 110 24.71 -19.48 -1.93
CA ALA A 110 25.77 -18.49 -2.02
C ALA A 110 26.83 -18.75 -0.97
N HIS A 111 28.09 -18.53 -1.35
CA HIS A 111 29.22 -18.50 -0.45
C HIS A 111 30.07 -17.25 -0.70
N LEU A 112 30.63 -16.72 0.37
CA LEU A 112 31.48 -15.54 0.40
C LEU A 112 32.65 -15.81 1.36
N GLY A 113 33.89 -15.71 0.90
CA GLY A 113 35.08 -16.00 1.70
C GLY A 113 35.03 -17.38 2.38
N GLY A 114 34.50 -18.38 1.68
CA GLY A 114 34.33 -19.75 2.19
C GLY A 114 33.13 -19.98 3.12
N ARG A 115 32.38 -18.95 3.52
CA ARG A 115 31.18 -19.07 4.36
C ARG A 115 29.89 -19.05 3.55
N SER A 116 28.86 -19.77 4.00
CA SER A 116 27.54 -19.69 3.37
C SER A 116 26.81 -18.42 3.83
N VAL A 117 26.27 -17.65 2.86
CA VAL A 117 25.59 -16.38 3.12
C VAL A 117 24.22 -16.32 2.42
N PRO A 118 23.30 -15.47 2.88
CA PRO A 118 22.07 -15.18 2.15
C PRO A 118 22.37 -14.56 0.78
N VAL A 119 21.53 -14.88 -0.22
CA VAL A 119 21.64 -14.30 -1.58
C VAL A 119 21.53 -12.78 -1.56
N GLY A 120 20.69 -12.23 -0.69
CA GLY A 120 20.49 -10.79 -0.56
C GLY A 120 21.78 -10.05 -0.20
N LEU A 121 22.68 -10.67 0.57
CA LEU A 121 23.98 -10.08 0.88
C LEU A 121 24.88 -10.02 -0.37
N LEU A 122 24.88 -11.06 -1.22
CA LEU A 122 25.64 -10.99 -2.48
C LEU A 122 25.10 -9.89 -3.40
N ALA A 123 23.78 -9.70 -3.45
CA ALA A 123 23.18 -8.63 -4.24
C ALA A 123 23.54 -7.24 -3.68
N GLU A 124 23.53 -7.08 -2.36
CA GLU A 124 23.98 -5.85 -1.67
C GLU A 124 25.44 -5.53 -2.01
N LEU A 125 26.35 -6.51 -1.91
CA LEU A 125 27.78 -6.31 -2.23
C LEU A 125 28.02 -6.10 -3.73
N ALA A 126 27.17 -6.66 -4.59
CA ALA A 126 27.29 -6.51 -6.03
C ALA A 126 27.02 -5.07 -6.49
N ASP A 127 26.08 -4.36 -5.85
CA ASP A 127 25.76 -2.97 -6.17
C ASP A 127 27.00 -2.05 -6.06
N ASP A 128 27.94 -2.38 -5.17
CA ASP A 128 29.19 -1.65 -4.96
C ASP A 128 30.38 -2.17 -5.80
N LEU A 129 30.27 -3.38 -6.39
CA LEU A 129 31.36 -4.03 -7.12
C LEU A 129 31.22 -3.96 -8.63
N VAL A 130 30.00 -4.15 -9.15
CA VAL A 130 29.77 -4.33 -10.58
C VAL A 130 28.48 -3.67 -11.03
N ALA A 131 28.56 -2.85 -12.07
CA ALA A 131 27.40 -2.36 -12.81
C ALA A 131 27.22 -3.20 -14.08
N VAL A 132 26.05 -3.83 -14.23
CA VAL A 132 25.73 -4.72 -15.35
C VAL A 132 24.80 -4.03 -16.34
N HIS A 133 25.36 -3.52 -17.44
CA HIS A 133 24.64 -2.82 -18.48
C HIS A 133 24.30 -3.77 -19.63
N GLY A 134 23.08 -4.30 -19.63
CA GLY A 134 22.58 -5.18 -20.68
C GLY A 134 21.12 -4.94 -21.03
N GLN A 135 20.51 -5.84 -21.80
CA GLN A 135 19.14 -5.70 -22.31
C GLN A 135 18.09 -5.48 -21.20
N THR A 136 18.31 -6.01 -19.99
CA THR A 136 17.41 -5.85 -18.83
C THR A 136 17.47 -4.44 -18.23
N ASP A 137 18.64 -3.82 -18.17
CA ASP A 137 18.83 -2.47 -17.62
C ASP A 137 18.43 -1.38 -18.61
N GLN A 138 18.65 -1.62 -19.92
CA GLN A 138 18.09 -0.80 -20.99
C GLN A 138 16.55 -0.74 -20.91
N GLN A 139 15.88 -1.84 -20.53
CA GLN A 139 14.45 -1.86 -20.26
C GLN A 139 14.10 -1.18 -18.92
N GLY A 140 15.00 -1.20 -17.95
CA GLY A 140 14.87 -0.51 -16.66
C GLY A 140 14.75 1.00 -16.82
N LEU A 141 15.63 1.61 -17.62
CA LEU A 141 15.58 3.04 -17.97
C LEU A 141 14.34 3.45 -18.76
N LEU A 142 13.47 2.52 -19.19
CA LEU A 142 12.16 2.85 -19.75
C LEU A 142 11.11 3.16 -18.67
N LYS A 143 11.39 2.87 -17.39
CA LYS A 143 10.49 3.13 -16.26
C LYS A 143 10.80 4.48 -15.61
N LEU A 144 9.79 5.31 -15.40
CA LEU A 144 9.91 6.64 -14.79
C LEU A 144 10.58 6.62 -13.41
N SER A 145 10.26 5.62 -12.57
CA SER A 145 10.88 5.49 -11.24
C SER A 145 12.39 5.24 -11.31
N ARG A 146 12.85 4.47 -12.31
CA ARG A 146 14.27 4.21 -12.55
C ARG A 146 14.96 5.43 -13.14
N GLN A 147 14.31 6.16 -14.06
CA GLN A 147 14.85 7.41 -14.61
C GLN A 147 15.07 8.45 -13.51
N ARG A 148 14.12 8.61 -12.58
CA ARG A 148 14.29 9.47 -11.40
C ARG A 148 15.45 9.02 -10.52
N GLN A 149 15.51 7.73 -10.17
CA GLN A 149 16.61 7.19 -9.36
C GLN A 149 17.98 7.44 -10.02
N ALA A 150 18.05 7.25 -11.35
CA ALA A 150 19.26 7.49 -12.11
C ALA A 150 19.65 8.99 -12.05
N LEU A 151 18.69 9.91 -12.24
CA LEU A 151 18.95 11.33 -12.09
C LEU A 151 19.37 11.71 -10.66
N ASP A 152 18.68 11.18 -9.65
CA ASP A 152 18.98 11.43 -8.23
C ASP A 152 20.40 10.95 -7.88
N ARG A 153 20.82 9.79 -8.42
CA ARG A 153 22.18 9.27 -8.28
C ARG A 153 23.22 10.17 -8.95
N TYR A 154 22.98 10.62 -10.18
CA TYR A 154 23.85 11.58 -10.88
C TYR A 154 24.01 12.89 -10.11
N ALA A 155 22.93 13.35 -9.45
CA ALA A 155 22.96 14.57 -8.66
C ALA A 155 23.77 14.45 -7.36
N GLY A 156 23.98 13.23 -6.86
CA GLY A 156 24.71 12.94 -5.63
C GLY A 156 24.10 13.65 -4.41
N ASP A 157 24.96 14.19 -3.55
CA ASP A 157 24.57 14.87 -2.30
C ASP A 157 23.58 16.01 -2.48
N ALA A 158 23.59 16.67 -3.66
CA ALA A 158 22.66 17.74 -3.96
C ALA A 158 21.19 17.29 -3.92
N VAL A 159 20.92 16.01 -4.20
CA VAL A 159 19.60 15.39 -4.08
C VAL A 159 19.51 14.46 -2.86
N ALA A 160 20.56 13.68 -2.55
CA ALA A 160 20.52 12.70 -1.47
C ALA A 160 20.24 13.33 -0.10
N VAL A 161 20.87 14.48 0.20
CA VAL A 161 20.68 15.19 1.47
C VAL A 161 19.25 15.73 1.66
N PRO A 162 18.67 16.51 0.72
CA PRO A 162 17.29 16.95 0.85
C PRO A 162 16.29 15.80 0.77
N LEU A 163 16.56 14.75 -0.02
CA LEU A 163 15.71 13.56 -0.10
C LEU A 163 15.63 12.79 1.23
N ALA A 164 16.76 12.65 1.94
CA ALA A 164 16.77 12.01 3.26
C ALA A 164 15.92 12.79 4.29
N LYS A 165 16.07 14.12 4.33
CA LYS A 165 15.25 14.99 5.19
C LYS A 165 13.77 14.91 4.82
N TYR A 166 13.46 14.96 3.53
CA TYR A 166 12.11 14.80 3.01
C TYR A 166 11.50 13.45 3.43
N ALA A 167 12.25 12.36 3.33
CA ALA A 167 11.77 11.03 3.70
C ALA A 167 11.43 10.91 5.20
N GLU A 168 12.24 11.49 6.08
CA GLU A 168 11.97 11.53 7.53
C GLU A 168 10.73 12.39 7.85
N ALA A 169 10.63 13.59 7.27
CA ALA A 169 9.45 14.45 7.41
C ALA A 169 8.17 13.76 6.89
N TYR A 170 8.24 13.10 5.72
CA TYR A 170 7.13 12.33 5.15
C TYR A 170 6.69 11.19 6.09
N LYS A 171 7.64 10.45 6.66
CA LYS A 171 7.36 9.37 7.60
C LYS A 171 6.68 9.88 8.86
N ARG A 172 7.15 11.01 9.41
CA ARG A 172 6.52 11.65 10.58
C ARG A 172 5.12 12.16 10.25
N LEU A 173 4.93 12.82 9.11
CA LEU A 173 3.62 13.30 8.66
C LEU A 173 2.62 12.15 8.52
N ARG A 174 3.03 11.02 7.95
CA ARG A 174 2.19 9.81 7.84
C ARG A 174 1.78 9.26 9.21
N ALA A 175 2.70 9.23 10.17
CA ALA A 175 2.42 8.77 11.53
C ALA A 175 1.44 9.70 12.25
N VAL A 176 1.71 11.01 12.26
CA VAL A 176 0.84 12.03 12.89
C VAL A 176 -0.54 12.06 12.25
N THR A 177 -0.63 11.94 10.92
CA THR A 177 -1.92 11.93 10.22
C THR A 177 -2.74 10.70 10.59
N ALA A 178 -2.11 9.51 10.69
CA ALA A 178 -2.79 8.30 11.11
C ALA A 178 -3.26 8.37 12.57
N GLU A 179 -2.43 8.88 13.48
CA GLU A 179 -2.78 9.09 14.89
C GLU A 179 -3.94 10.08 15.03
N LEU A 180 -3.90 11.19 14.30
CA LEU A 180 -4.97 12.18 14.27
C LEU A 180 -6.28 11.60 13.74
N GLU A 181 -6.24 10.81 12.66
CA GLU A 181 -7.43 10.17 12.09
C GLU A 181 -8.05 9.17 13.09
N GLU A 182 -7.22 8.37 13.78
CA GLU A 182 -7.65 7.45 14.81
C GLU A 182 -8.33 8.16 15.99
N ILE A 183 -7.68 9.18 16.55
CA ILE A 183 -8.21 9.93 17.70
C ILE A 183 -9.47 10.71 17.30
N THR A 184 -9.50 11.32 16.11
CA THR A 184 -10.67 12.07 15.62
C THR A 184 -11.87 11.16 15.37
N THR A 185 -11.65 9.97 14.82
CA THR A 185 -12.73 9.00 14.60
C THR A 185 -13.32 8.54 15.94
N ARG A 186 -12.45 8.18 16.91
CA ARG A 186 -12.88 7.83 18.26
C ARG A 186 -13.56 9.00 18.98
N ALA A 187 -13.10 10.23 18.79
CA ALA A 187 -13.73 11.43 19.34
C ALA A 187 -15.14 11.64 18.78
N ARG A 188 -15.34 11.43 17.47
CA ARG A 188 -16.67 11.52 16.84
C ARG A 188 -17.65 10.48 17.38
N GLU A 189 -17.20 9.23 17.54
CA GLU A 189 -18.00 8.16 18.15
C GLU A 189 -18.37 8.49 19.60
N ARG A 190 -17.41 8.97 20.40
CA ARG A 190 -17.64 9.42 21.78
C ARG A 190 -18.60 10.61 21.87
N ALA A 191 -18.48 11.59 20.98
CA ALA A 191 -19.39 12.73 20.93
C ALA A 191 -20.83 12.32 20.58
N GLN A 192 -20.99 11.36 19.67
CA GLN A 192 -22.29 10.79 19.34
C GLN A 192 -22.88 9.99 20.52
N GLU A 193 -22.05 9.18 21.19
CA GLU A 193 -22.43 8.47 22.42
C GLU A 193 -22.88 9.48 23.49
N ALA A 194 -22.09 10.52 23.75
CA ALA A 194 -22.41 11.55 24.73
C ALA A 194 -23.71 12.29 24.40
N ALA A 195 -23.97 12.62 23.14
CA ALA A 195 -25.22 13.27 22.73
C ALA A 195 -26.44 12.37 22.99
N MET A 196 -26.33 11.07 22.69
CA MET A 196 -27.41 10.10 22.95
C MET A 196 -27.66 9.93 24.46
N LEU A 197 -26.59 9.82 25.26
CA LEU A 197 -26.70 9.69 26.71
C LEU A 197 -27.31 10.93 27.35
N ARG A 198 -26.89 12.14 26.95
CA ARG A 198 -27.49 13.41 27.41
C ARG A 198 -28.97 13.48 27.08
N PHE A 199 -29.35 13.14 25.85
CA PHE A 199 -30.76 13.12 25.45
C PHE A 199 -31.60 12.18 26.32
N GLY A 200 -31.11 10.97 26.60
CA GLY A 200 -31.84 10.03 27.47
C GLY A 200 -31.92 10.48 28.92
N LEU A 201 -30.87 11.10 29.46
CA LEU A 201 -30.90 11.71 30.78
C LEU A 201 -31.90 12.86 30.87
N ASP A 202 -31.97 13.71 29.84
CA ASP A 202 -32.93 14.81 29.77
C ASP A 202 -34.38 14.28 29.70
N GLU A 203 -34.65 13.22 28.93
CA GLU A 203 -35.97 12.57 28.90
C GLU A 203 -36.38 12.02 30.29
N ILE A 204 -35.46 11.39 31.01
CA ILE A 204 -35.71 10.86 32.36
C ILE A 204 -35.90 12.00 33.36
N ALA A 205 -35.06 13.02 33.30
CA ALA A 205 -35.13 14.19 34.18
C ALA A 205 -36.44 14.96 34.02
N ALA A 206 -37.00 15.05 32.81
CA ALA A 206 -38.28 15.71 32.56
C ALA A 206 -39.48 15.01 33.23
N VAL A 207 -39.39 13.70 33.48
CA VAL A 207 -40.45 12.91 34.13
C VAL A 207 -40.25 12.84 35.65
N GLU A 208 -39.03 13.03 36.14
CA GLU A 208 -38.68 12.94 37.57
C GLU A 208 -39.22 11.65 38.25
N PRO A 209 -38.89 10.45 37.74
CA PRO A 209 -39.35 9.20 38.34
C PRO A 209 -38.74 8.97 39.72
N ARG A 210 -39.50 8.34 40.61
CA ARG A 210 -39.03 7.95 41.95
C ARG A 210 -38.88 6.43 42.06
N PRO A 211 -37.95 5.95 42.91
CA PRO A 211 -37.82 4.52 43.17
C PRO A 211 -39.14 3.91 43.65
N GLY A 212 -39.53 2.76 43.10
CA GLY A 212 -40.76 2.03 43.44
C GLY A 212 -42.09 2.71 43.06
N GLU A 213 -42.07 3.87 42.40
CA GLU A 213 -43.27 4.65 42.07
C GLU A 213 -44.24 3.91 41.14
N ASP A 214 -43.72 3.09 40.23
CA ASP A 214 -44.49 2.29 39.29
C ASP A 214 -45.34 1.22 40.00
N ALA A 215 -44.78 0.58 41.03
CA ALA A 215 -45.48 -0.41 41.85
C ALA A 215 -46.57 0.25 42.71
N GLU A 216 -46.24 1.37 43.37
CA GLU A 216 -47.19 2.12 44.21
C GLU A 216 -48.41 2.60 43.39
N LEU A 217 -48.16 3.17 42.20
CA LEU A 217 -49.23 3.64 41.32
C LEU A 217 -50.03 2.49 40.70
N ALA A 218 -49.43 1.33 40.45
CA ALA A 218 -50.15 0.16 39.96
C ALA A 218 -51.14 -0.37 41.02
N GLU A 219 -50.72 -0.45 42.29
CA GLU A 219 -51.61 -0.82 43.40
C GLU A 219 -52.73 0.22 43.61
N GLU A 220 -52.39 1.51 43.52
CA GLU A 220 -53.38 2.58 43.63
C GLU A 220 -54.41 2.52 42.48
N ALA A 221 -53.96 2.32 41.25
CA ALA A 221 -54.82 2.18 40.07
C ALA A 221 -55.76 0.98 40.14
N GLU A 222 -55.26 -0.19 40.56
CA GLU A 222 -56.09 -1.38 40.77
C GLU A 222 -57.21 -1.12 41.79
N ARG A 223 -56.87 -0.48 42.91
CA ARG A 223 -57.85 -0.16 43.96
C ARG A 223 -58.90 0.83 43.47
N LEU A 224 -58.49 1.92 42.83
CA LEU A 224 -59.38 2.97 42.32
C LEU A 224 -60.24 2.47 41.15
N GLY A 225 -59.66 1.66 40.25
CA GLY A 225 -60.36 1.07 39.12
C GLY A 225 -61.44 0.08 39.54
N HIS A 226 -61.17 -0.74 40.57
CA HIS A 226 -62.22 -1.58 41.15
C HIS A 226 -63.33 -0.75 41.80
N ALA A 227 -62.99 0.33 42.53
CA ALA A 227 -63.99 1.19 43.15
C ALA A 227 -64.89 1.90 42.12
N GLU A 228 -64.32 2.43 41.03
CA GLU A 228 -65.07 3.06 39.94
C GLU A 228 -65.95 2.05 39.19
N ALA A 229 -65.41 0.87 38.87
CA ALA A 229 -66.18 -0.18 38.17
C ALA A 229 -67.37 -0.68 39.02
N LEU A 230 -67.16 -0.85 40.33
CA LEU A 230 -68.21 -1.24 41.27
C LEU A 230 -69.25 -0.13 41.45
N SER A 231 -68.82 1.14 41.54
CA SER A 231 -69.71 2.29 41.63
C SER A 231 -70.55 2.45 40.36
N SER A 232 -69.94 2.35 39.18
CA SER A 232 -70.62 2.46 37.90
C SER A 232 -71.64 1.35 37.71
N ALA A 233 -71.29 0.10 38.06
CA ALA A 233 -72.22 -1.02 38.02
C ALA A 233 -73.41 -0.84 38.98
N ALA A 234 -73.16 -0.35 40.19
CA ALA A 234 -74.21 -0.10 41.19
C ALA A 234 -75.15 1.03 40.76
N THR A 235 -74.62 2.15 40.25
CA THR A 235 -75.41 3.27 39.74
C THR A 235 -76.24 2.87 38.51
N ALA A 236 -75.64 2.13 37.56
CA ALA A 236 -76.37 1.65 36.38
C ALA A 236 -77.50 0.68 36.75
N ALA A 237 -77.27 -0.23 37.70
CA ALA A 237 -78.30 -1.12 38.22
C ALA A 237 -79.40 -0.34 38.95
N HIS A 238 -79.05 0.63 39.79
CA HIS A 238 -80.01 1.50 40.47
C HIS A 238 -80.91 2.25 39.48
N ALA A 239 -80.30 2.89 38.47
CA ALA A 239 -81.01 3.63 37.42
C ALA A 239 -82.01 2.73 36.65
N ALA A 240 -81.63 1.49 36.34
CA ALA A 240 -82.52 0.54 35.67
C ALA A 240 -83.73 0.13 36.54
N LEU A 241 -83.56 0.10 37.87
CA LEU A 241 -84.60 -0.32 38.81
C LEU A 241 -85.54 0.81 39.25
N ALA A 242 -85.00 2.00 39.50
CA ALA A 242 -85.71 3.12 40.14
C ALA A 242 -85.71 4.42 39.32
N GLY A 243 -85.14 4.40 38.11
CA GLY A 243 -85.09 5.54 37.19
C GLY A 243 -83.77 6.30 37.24
N ASP A 244 -83.42 6.88 36.10
CA ASP A 244 -82.23 7.73 35.95
C ASP A 244 -82.66 9.21 35.97
N PRO A 245 -82.16 10.04 36.91
CA PRO A 245 -82.42 11.48 36.89
C PRO A 245 -81.96 12.18 35.60
N GLU A 246 -80.96 11.61 34.91
CA GLU A 246 -80.40 12.15 33.66
C GLU A 246 -81.16 11.68 32.40
N ASP A 247 -82.00 10.65 32.51
CA ASP A 247 -82.91 10.18 31.45
C ASP A 247 -84.37 10.09 31.96
N PRO A 248 -85.08 11.23 32.08
CA PRO A 248 -86.45 11.26 32.62
C PRO A 248 -87.49 10.59 31.73
N GLU A 249 -87.16 10.31 30.46
CA GLU A 249 -88.05 9.61 29.51
C GLU A 249 -87.86 8.08 29.56
N GLY A 250 -86.79 7.61 30.20
CA GLY A 250 -86.53 6.21 30.46
C GLY A 250 -87.61 5.57 31.34
N ILE A 251 -88.03 4.35 30.99
CA ILE A 251 -89.01 3.59 31.78
C ILE A 251 -88.27 2.59 32.66
N ASP A 252 -88.30 2.81 33.97
CA ASP A 252 -87.68 1.93 34.97
C ASP A 252 -88.53 0.70 35.32
N ALA A 253 -87.89 -0.30 35.94
CA ALA A 253 -88.54 -1.54 36.32
C ALA A 253 -89.66 -1.34 37.35
N ALA A 254 -89.50 -0.43 38.32
CA ALA A 254 -90.52 -0.15 39.33
C ALA A 254 -91.78 0.45 38.69
N THR A 255 -91.64 1.35 37.71
CA THR A 255 -92.72 1.93 36.93
C THR A 255 -93.48 0.89 36.11
N LEU A 256 -92.76 -0.04 35.45
CA LEU A 256 -93.37 -1.15 34.71
C LEU A 256 -94.16 -2.09 35.62
N VAL A 257 -93.58 -2.48 36.76
CA VAL A 257 -94.22 -3.38 37.73
C VAL A 257 -95.43 -2.71 38.38
N ALA A 258 -95.33 -1.42 38.75
CA ALA A 258 -96.46 -0.66 39.28
C ALA A 258 -97.57 -0.48 38.23
N GLY A 259 -97.22 -0.34 36.95
CA GLY A 259 -98.18 -0.35 35.84
C GLY A 259 -98.92 -1.68 35.72
N ALA A 260 -98.19 -2.80 35.71
CA ALA A 260 -98.75 -4.14 35.66
C ALA A 260 -99.64 -4.45 36.87
N GLN A 261 -99.21 -4.07 38.08
CA GLN A 261 -99.98 -4.25 39.31
C GLN A 261 -101.30 -3.47 39.24
N ARG A 262 -101.27 -2.19 38.81
CA ARG A 262 -102.49 -1.37 38.65
C ARG A 262 -103.49 -1.98 37.68
N ALA A 263 -103.03 -2.55 36.57
CA ALA A 263 -103.88 -3.21 35.60
C ALA A 263 -104.60 -4.43 36.20
N LEU A 264 -103.90 -5.26 36.99
CA LEU A 264 -104.53 -6.39 37.67
C LEU A 264 -105.41 -5.96 38.86
N GLN A 265 -105.01 -4.91 39.59
CA GLN A 265 -105.77 -4.38 40.73
C GLN A 265 -107.16 -3.88 40.30
N ALA A 266 -107.28 -3.29 39.10
CA ALA A 266 -108.55 -2.83 38.55
C ALA A 266 -109.58 -3.95 38.33
N VAL A 267 -109.13 -5.19 38.12
CA VAL A 267 -109.98 -6.37 37.89
C VAL A 267 -109.97 -7.37 39.05
N ARG A 268 -109.28 -7.04 40.15
CA ARG A 268 -109.04 -7.91 41.31
C ARG A 268 -110.30 -8.53 41.92
N ALA A 269 -111.42 -7.80 41.93
CA ALA A 269 -112.68 -8.29 42.49
C ALA A 269 -113.39 -9.35 41.62
N HIS A 270 -112.93 -9.54 40.37
CA HIS A 270 -113.59 -10.39 39.38
C HIS A 270 -112.93 -11.77 39.20
N ASP A 271 -111.65 -11.93 39.55
CA ASP A 271 -110.91 -13.18 39.39
C ASP A 271 -109.90 -13.38 40.55
N PRO A 272 -110.08 -14.41 41.42
CA PRO A 272 -109.17 -14.70 42.52
C PRO A 272 -107.73 -15.05 42.10
N ALA A 273 -107.52 -15.64 40.92
CA ALA A 273 -106.19 -15.94 40.41
C ALA A 273 -105.46 -14.66 40.01
N LEU A 274 -106.15 -13.70 39.39
CA LEU A 274 -105.57 -12.37 39.10
C LEU A 274 -105.34 -11.54 40.37
N ALA A 275 -106.18 -11.70 41.40
CA ALA A 275 -105.95 -11.08 42.71
C ALA A 275 -104.65 -11.56 43.35
N ALA A 276 -104.41 -12.87 43.36
CA ALA A 276 -103.16 -13.45 43.86
C ALA A 276 -101.93 -13.00 43.04
N LEU A 277 -102.06 -12.84 41.71
CA LEU A 277 -100.99 -12.28 40.88
C LEU A 277 -100.74 -10.79 41.13
N SER A 278 -101.79 -10.00 41.42
CA SER A 278 -101.65 -8.58 41.79
C SER A 278 -100.92 -8.42 43.12
N ASP A 279 -101.22 -9.27 44.11
CA ASP A 279 -100.51 -9.27 45.40
C ASP A 279 -99.03 -9.62 45.21
N ARG A 280 -98.73 -10.65 44.39
CA ARG A 280 -97.34 -10.99 44.04
C ARG A 280 -96.60 -9.88 43.28
N LEU A 281 -97.26 -9.13 42.40
CA LEU A 281 -96.67 -7.96 41.74
C LEU A 281 -96.37 -6.83 42.73
N GLY A 282 -97.23 -6.66 43.74
CA GLY A 282 -96.98 -5.73 44.86
C GLY A 282 -95.75 -6.13 45.68
N GLU A 283 -95.61 -7.41 45.99
CA GLU A 283 -94.42 -7.95 46.67
C GLU A 283 -93.15 -7.75 45.83
N ILE A 284 -93.21 -7.97 44.51
CA ILE A 284 -92.09 -7.71 43.59
C ILE A 284 -91.74 -6.22 43.56
N GLY A 285 -92.74 -5.32 43.53
CA GLY A 285 -92.51 -3.88 43.54
C GLY A 285 -91.80 -3.39 44.80
N ILE A 286 -92.15 -3.94 45.98
CA ILE A 286 -91.46 -3.66 47.24
C ILE A 286 -90.00 -4.15 47.17
N LEU A 287 -89.79 -5.40 46.74
CA LEU A 287 -88.45 -5.98 46.64
C LEU A 287 -87.54 -5.21 45.66
N LEU A 288 -88.09 -4.71 44.55
CA LEU A 288 -87.36 -3.84 43.62
C LEU A 288 -86.93 -2.54 44.28
N GLY A 289 -87.82 -1.92 45.06
CA GLY A 289 -87.52 -0.70 45.82
C GLY A 289 -86.43 -0.90 46.87
N ASP A 290 -86.46 -2.02 47.59
CA ASP A 290 -85.46 -2.37 48.59
C ASP A 290 -84.08 -2.56 47.95
N VAL A 291 -83.98 -3.36 46.87
CA VAL A 291 -82.73 -3.59 46.14
C VAL A 291 -82.20 -2.28 45.53
N ALA A 292 -83.06 -1.43 44.99
CA ALA A 292 -82.64 -0.12 44.48
C ALA A 292 -82.08 0.76 45.62
N GLY A 293 -82.71 0.78 46.79
CA GLY A 293 -82.23 1.51 47.96
C GLY A 293 -80.87 1.00 48.45
N GLU A 294 -80.68 -0.32 48.51
CA GLU A 294 -79.39 -0.93 48.86
C GLU A 294 -78.28 -0.59 47.86
N LEU A 295 -78.58 -0.59 46.55
CA LEU A 295 -77.63 -0.20 45.51
C LEU A 295 -77.22 1.28 45.59
N ALA A 296 -78.17 2.17 45.91
CA ALA A 296 -77.87 3.59 46.11
C ALA A 296 -76.99 3.84 47.35
N GLY A 297 -77.27 3.14 48.46
CA GLY A 297 -76.42 3.18 49.65
C GLY A 297 -75.02 2.66 49.37
N TYR A 298 -74.92 1.51 48.71
CA TYR A 298 -73.66 0.89 48.32
C TYR A 298 -72.81 1.78 47.39
N ALA A 299 -73.43 2.43 46.40
CA ALA A 299 -72.74 3.38 45.52
C ALA A 299 -72.27 4.64 46.26
N GLY A 300 -73.04 5.12 47.24
CA GLY A 300 -72.68 6.29 48.05
C GLY A 300 -71.56 6.04 49.06
N ASP A 301 -71.36 4.79 49.48
CA ASP A 301 -70.30 4.38 50.41
C ASP A 301 -68.97 4.07 49.71
N LEU A 302 -68.96 3.94 48.38
CA LEU A 302 -67.75 3.71 47.57
C LEU A 302 -66.99 5.02 47.34
N ASP A 303 -65.74 5.07 47.81
CA ASP A 303 -64.81 6.17 47.54
C ASP A 303 -64.20 6.03 46.13
N ALA A 304 -64.98 6.38 45.11
CA ALA A 304 -64.54 6.43 43.73
C ALA A 304 -64.19 7.88 43.35
N ASP A 305 -62.90 8.15 43.09
CA ASP A 305 -62.41 9.43 42.56
C ASP A 305 -61.88 9.24 41.11
N PRO A 306 -62.72 9.48 40.08
CA PRO A 306 -62.33 9.31 38.69
C PRO A 306 -61.21 10.26 38.24
N LEU A 307 -61.13 11.45 38.84
CA LEU A 307 -60.07 12.42 38.53
C LEU A 307 -58.72 11.94 39.05
N ARG A 308 -58.71 11.31 40.24
CA ARG A 308 -57.50 10.69 40.79
C ARG A 308 -57.06 9.50 39.95
N LEU A 309 -57.98 8.62 39.52
CA LEU A 309 -57.63 7.48 38.66
C LEU A 309 -57.02 7.94 37.34
N ALA A 310 -57.62 8.94 36.68
CA ALA A 310 -57.07 9.49 35.43
C ALA A 310 -55.65 10.07 35.60
N ALA A 311 -55.40 10.79 36.70
CA ALA A 311 -54.06 11.31 37.00
C ALA A 311 -53.04 10.20 37.28
N VAL A 312 -53.45 9.13 37.98
CA VAL A 312 -52.60 7.95 38.22
C VAL A 312 -52.27 7.25 36.90
N GLU A 313 -53.25 7.03 36.02
CA GLU A 313 -53.03 6.41 34.70
C GLU A 313 -52.13 7.25 33.79
N GLU A 314 -52.29 8.57 33.77
CA GLU A 314 -51.40 9.47 33.03
C GLU A 314 -49.95 9.39 33.54
N ARG A 315 -49.75 9.37 34.86
CA ARG A 315 -48.42 9.20 35.47
C ARG A 315 -47.82 7.83 35.14
N ARG A 316 -48.61 6.75 35.24
CA ARG A 316 -48.19 5.40 34.86
C ARG A 316 -47.80 5.31 33.38
N ALA A 317 -48.53 5.99 32.50
CA ALA A 317 -48.20 6.04 31.07
C ALA A 317 -46.84 6.71 30.81
N ALA A 318 -46.53 7.80 31.53
CA ALA A 318 -45.23 8.47 31.46
C ALA A 318 -44.09 7.56 31.94
N LEU A 319 -44.26 6.88 33.09
CA LEU A 319 -43.27 5.93 33.63
C LEU A 319 -43.07 4.73 32.69
N ASN A 320 -44.15 4.16 32.14
CA ASN A 320 -44.09 3.09 31.13
C ASN A 320 -43.36 3.53 29.85
N GLY A 321 -43.50 4.80 29.46
CA GLY A 321 -42.76 5.40 28.37
C GLY A 321 -41.24 5.30 28.57
N LEU A 322 -40.77 5.66 29.76
CA LEU A 322 -39.35 5.56 30.13
C LEU A 322 -38.87 4.11 30.26
N MET A 323 -39.65 3.25 30.93
CA MET A 323 -39.28 1.83 31.12
C MET A 323 -39.08 1.12 29.79
N ARG A 324 -39.91 1.41 28.78
CA ARG A 324 -39.77 0.84 27.43
C ARG A 324 -38.53 1.37 26.68
N LYS A 325 -38.12 2.62 26.92
CA LYS A 325 -36.99 3.25 26.22
C LYS A 325 -35.64 2.93 26.86
N TYR A 326 -35.58 2.86 28.19
CA TYR A 326 -34.31 2.89 28.95
C TYR A 326 -34.17 1.79 30.01
N GLY A 327 -35.23 1.04 30.32
CA GLY A 327 -35.24 0.02 31.37
C GLY A 327 -35.43 -1.40 30.83
N GLU A 328 -35.13 -2.38 31.67
CA GLU A 328 -35.67 -3.73 31.52
C GLU A 328 -37.07 -3.70 32.15
N PHE A 329 -38.12 -3.89 31.35
CA PHE A 329 -39.52 -3.70 31.79
C PHE A 329 -39.86 -4.53 33.05
N ASP A 330 -39.29 -5.73 33.18
CA ASP A 330 -39.52 -6.63 34.33
C ASP A 330 -38.90 -6.13 35.65
N ARG A 331 -38.03 -5.12 35.60
CA ARG A 331 -37.36 -4.53 36.77
C ARG A 331 -37.93 -3.16 37.17
N GLY A 332 -38.97 -2.71 36.50
CA GLY A 332 -39.67 -1.48 36.86
C GLY A 332 -38.84 -0.21 36.67
N ILE A 333 -39.28 0.85 37.35
CA ILE A 333 -38.68 2.19 37.21
C ILE A 333 -37.25 2.27 37.77
N ASP A 334 -36.91 1.40 38.72
CA ASP A 334 -35.57 1.34 39.33
C ASP A 334 -34.49 0.98 38.30
N ALA A 335 -34.82 0.20 37.27
CA ALA A 335 -33.88 -0.11 36.19
C ALA A 335 -33.55 1.10 35.32
N VAL A 336 -34.52 2.00 35.13
CA VAL A 336 -34.33 3.27 34.41
C VAL A 336 -33.43 4.21 35.21
N LEU A 337 -33.64 4.29 36.53
CA LEU A 337 -32.78 5.09 37.42
C LEU A 337 -31.34 4.56 37.45
N ALA A 338 -31.17 3.24 37.55
CA ALA A 338 -29.85 2.62 37.50
C ALA A 338 -29.17 2.82 36.12
N TRP A 339 -29.95 2.85 35.04
CA TRP A 339 -29.44 3.22 33.71
C TRP A 339 -28.95 4.67 33.70
N ALA A 340 -29.72 5.61 34.23
CA ALA A 340 -29.34 7.02 34.31
C ALA A 340 -28.04 7.23 35.10
N GLU A 341 -27.85 6.54 36.23
CA GLU A 341 -26.59 6.59 37.00
C GLU A 341 -25.39 6.12 36.17
N ARG A 342 -25.52 4.99 35.45
CA ARG A 342 -24.45 4.50 34.57
C ARG A 342 -24.13 5.49 33.45
N CYS A 343 -25.16 6.11 32.87
CA CYS A 343 -25.00 7.12 31.82
C CYS A 343 -24.28 8.38 32.32
N ALA A 344 -24.57 8.84 33.53
CA ALA A 344 -23.90 10.00 34.14
C ALA A 344 -22.41 9.74 34.39
N VAL A 345 -22.07 8.54 34.91
CA VAL A 345 -20.66 8.12 35.06
C VAL A 345 -19.98 8.07 33.70
N ARG A 346 -20.62 7.43 32.71
CA ARG A 346 -20.07 7.30 31.35
C ARG A 346 -19.85 8.66 30.68
N LEU A 347 -20.76 9.62 30.84
CA LEU A 347 -20.59 10.96 30.31
C LEU A 347 -19.35 11.68 30.87
N THR A 348 -19.04 11.45 32.14
CA THR A 348 -17.85 12.02 32.77
C THR A 348 -16.56 11.42 32.22
N GLU A 349 -16.58 10.14 31.80
CA GLU A 349 -15.43 9.47 31.16
C GLU A 349 -15.20 9.91 29.70
N LEU A 350 -16.24 10.37 29.01
CA LEU A 350 -16.19 10.68 27.58
C LEU A 350 -15.60 12.07 27.25
N ASP A 351 -15.37 12.92 28.27
CA ASP A 351 -15.11 14.37 28.13
C ASP A 351 -13.61 14.77 28.01
N ASN A 352 -12.74 13.94 27.42
CA ASN A 352 -11.32 14.31 27.20
C ASN A 352 -10.77 13.80 25.86
N ASP A 353 -10.15 14.70 25.07
CA ASP A 353 -9.06 14.49 24.09
C ASP A 353 -8.91 15.66 23.06
N ASP A 354 -9.69 16.74 23.18
CA ASP A 354 -9.68 17.84 22.20
C ASP A 354 -8.32 18.55 22.08
N GLU A 355 -7.61 18.75 23.20
CA GLU A 355 -6.27 19.38 23.20
C GLU A 355 -5.26 18.57 22.36
N ARG A 356 -5.32 17.24 22.45
CA ARG A 356 -4.41 16.36 21.69
C ARG A 356 -4.69 16.39 20.19
N ILE A 357 -5.96 16.51 19.80
CA ILE A 357 -6.37 16.66 18.40
C ILE A 357 -5.83 17.98 17.84
N GLU A 358 -5.93 19.08 18.60
CA GLU A 358 -5.39 20.38 18.21
C GLU A 358 -3.87 20.36 18.05
N GLU A 359 -3.14 19.75 18.99
CA GLU A 359 -1.69 19.57 18.91
C GLU A 359 -1.26 18.79 17.66
N LEU A 360 -1.88 17.63 17.41
CA LEU A 360 -1.58 16.78 16.26
C LEU A 360 -1.95 17.43 14.93
N ALA A 361 -3.05 18.20 14.89
CA ALA A 361 -3.44 18.97 13.71
C ALA A 361 -2.41 20.08 13.40
N ALA A 362 -1.95 20.82 14.42
CA ALA A 362 -0.92 21.82 14.27
C ALA A 362 0.43 21.21 13.82
N GLU A 363 0.82 20.07 14.39
CA GLU A 363 2.03 19.34 14.00
C GLU A 363 1.94 18.86 12.53
N ARG A 364 0.80 18.27 12.13
CA ARG A 364 0.55 17.86 10.75
C ARG A 364 0.71 19.02 9.77
N ASP A 365 0.16 20.18 10.10
CA ASP A 365 0.17 21.34 9.20
C ASP A 365 1.58 21.95 9.12
N ALA A 366 2.34 21.97 10.22
CA ALA A 366 3.76 22.35 10.21
C ALA A 366 4.61 21.39 9.36
N LEU A 367 4.41 20.07 9.50
CA LEU A 367 5.10 19.06 8.71
C LEU A 367 4.75 19.14 7.22
N ARG A 368 3.51 19.50 6.87
CA ARG A 368 3.11 19.73 5.48
C ARG A 368 3.83 20.93 4.86
N ALA A 369 4.00 22.02 5.62
CA ALA A 369 4.75 23.17 5.17
C ALA A 369 6.25 22.82 4.98
N GLU A 370 6.86 22.17 5.97
CA GLU A 370 8.24 21.70 5.89
C GLU A 370 8.46 20.76 4.69
N LEU A 371 7.53 19.81 4.48
CA LEU A 371 7.60 18.88 3.36
C LEU A 371 7.49 19.60 2.00
N GLY A 372 6.70 20.68 1.93
CA GLY A 372 6.61 21.55 0.75
C GLY A 372 7.92 22.26 0.43
N ASP A 373 8.58 22.84 1.45
CA ASP A 373 9.89 23.49 1.30
C ASP A 373 10.97 22.48 0.85
N LEU A 374 11.00 21.30 1.47
CA LEU A 374 11.91 20.21 1.11
C LEU A 374 11.63 19.67 -0.30
N ALA A 375 10.36 19.57 -0.68
CA ALA A 375 9.95 19.19 -2.04
C ALA A 375 10.45 20.20 -3.07
N GLN A 376 10.29 21.51 -2.81
CA GLN A 376 10.81 22.55 -3.70
C GLN A 376 12.33 22.45 -3.86
N ALA A 377 13.06 22.30 -2.75
CA ALA A 377 14.51 22.14 -2.79
C ALA A 377 14.93 20.89 -3.60
N LEU A 378 14.18 19.79 -3.48
CA LEU A 378 14.39 18.56 -4.23
C LEU A 378 14.12 18.75 -5.74
N THR A 379 13.02 19.43 -6.10
CA THR A 379 12.69 19.77 -7.48
C THR A 379 13.76 20.66 -8.12
N ASP A 380 14.26 21.66 -7.39
CA ASP A 380 15.31 22.56 -7.88
C ASP A 380 16.62 21.81 -8.11
N ALA A 381 17.02 20.96 -7.16
CA ALA A 381 18.20 20.12 -7.27
C ALA A 381 18.12 19.15 -8.46
N ARG A 382 16.96 18.50 -8.65
CA ARG A 382 16.69 17.62 -9.79
C ARG A 382 16.71 18.37 -11.11
N THR A 383 16.11 19.56 -11.18
CA THR A 383 16.08 20.38 -12.40
C THR A 383 17.49 20.80 -12.82
N GLN A 384 18.32 21.22 -11.86
CA GLN A 384 19.71 21.56 -12.13
C GLN A 384 20.54 20.34 -12.56
N ALA A 385 20.36 19.20 -11.89
CA ALA A 385 21.02 17.95 -12.26
C ALA A 385 20.57 17.47 -13.65
N ALA A 386 19.29 17.61 -13.97
CA ALA A 386 18.72 17.21 -15.26
C ALA A 386 19.35 17.99 -16.41
N GLN A 387 19.54 19.29 -16.24
CA GLN A 387 20.22 20.12 -17.23
C GLN A 387 21.67 19.67 -17.45
N ARG A 388 22.45 19.51 -16.36
CA ARG A 388 23.85 19.05 -16.46
C ARG A 388 23.97 17.66 -17.10
N PHE A 389 23.10 16.75 -16.71
CA PHE A 389 23.05 15.40 -17.26
C PHE A 389 22.70 15.42 -18.74
N ALA A 390 21.66 16.16 -19.12
CA ALA A 390 21.21 16.30 -20.50
C ALA A 390 22.31 16.87 -21.40
N ASP A 391 23.05 17.88 -20.94
CA ASP A 391 24.17 18.48 -21.66
C ASP A 391 25.34 17.49 -21.82
N ALA A 392 25.68 16.76 -20.76
CA ALA A 392 26.73 15.74 -20.79
C ALA A 392 26.40 14.59 -21.75
N VAL A 393 25.18 14.04 -21.67
CA VAL A 393 24.72 12.97 -22.57
C VAL A 393 24.63 13.45 -24.01
N THR A 394 24.17 14.69 -24.24
CA THR A 394 24.13 15.29 -25.58
C THR A 394 25.53 15.43 -26.19
N ALA A 395 26.53 15.82 -25.39
CA ALA A 395 27.92 15.89 -25.85
C ALA A 395 28.48 14.50 -26.21
N GLU A 396 28.17 13.48 -25.42
CA GLU A 396 28.57 12.10 -25.70
C GLU A 396 27.87 11.53 -26.95
N LEU A 397 26.59 11.82 -27.14
CA LEU A 397 25.85 11.43 -28.34
C LEU A 397 26.45 11.99 -29.64
N ALA A 398 26.98 13.21 -29.60
CA ALA A 398 27.65 13.78 -30.77
C ALA A 398 28.89 12.98 -31.18
N SER A 399 29.57 12.39 -30.21
CA SER A 399 30.70 11.50 -30.45
C SER A 399 30.23 10.16 -31.02
N LEU A 400 29.12 9.60 -30.53
CA LEU A 400 28.51 8.34 -30.98
C LEU A 400 27.73 8.45 -32.31
N ALA A 401 28.23 9.25 -33.25
CA ALA A 401 27.63 9.46 -34.58
C ALA A 401 26.18 9.98 -34.56
N MET A 402 25.76 10.67 -33.48
CA MET A 402 24.47 11.35 -33.36
C MET A 402 24.65 12.85 -33.06
N PRO A 403 25.37 13.62 -33.91
CA PRO A 403 25.73 15.03 -33.66
C PRO A 403 24.54 15.97 -33.46
N HIS A 404 23.39 15.59 -33.99
CA HIS A 404 22.17 16.40 -33.94
C HIS A 404 21.14 15.89 -32.93
N ALA A 405 21.40 14.77 -32.26
CA ALA A 405 20.52 14.30 -31.22
C ALA A 405 20.64 15.18 -29.97
N ARG A 406 19.53 15.38 -29.27
CA ARG A 406 19.46 16.12 -28.01
C ARG A 406 18.68 15.30 -27.00
N VAL A 407 19.19 15.29 -25.77
CA VAL A 407 18.51 14.69 -24.62
C VAL A 407 18.05 15.81 -23.70
N SER A 408 16.91 15.62 -23.05
CA SER A 408 16.34 16.55 -22.09
C SER A 408 15.46 15.77 -21.11
N PHE A 409 15.13 16.34 -19.95
CA PHE A 409 14.14 15.76 -19.05
C PHE A 409 12.87 16.60 -19.04
N ASP A 410 11.73 15.92 -18.91
CA ASP A 410 10.46 16.49 -18.51
C ASP A 410 10.24 16.17 -17.03
N ILE A 411 10.22 17.20 -16.19
CA ILE A 411 9.96 17.08 -14.76
C ILE A 411 8.56 17.61 -14.51
N ARG A 412 7.64 16.71 -14.18
CA ARG A 412 6.23 17.02 -13.99
C ARG A 412 5.82 16.86 -12.53
N GLN A 413 4.83 17.65 -12.13
CA GLN A 413 4.16 17.56 -10.85
C GLN A 413 2.67 17.39 -11.14
N SER A 414 1.99 16.56 -10.35
CA SER A 414 0.53 16.40 -10.44
C SER A 414 -0.14 17.29 -9.40
N GLU A 415 -1.15 18.06 -9.82
CA GLU A 415 -1.94 18.88 -8.89
C GLU A 415 -2.81 17.97 -8.01
N ASP A 416 -2.88 18.30 -6.72
CA ASP A 416 -3.69 17.58 -5.73
C ASP A 416 -4.21 18.58 -4.69
N PRO A 417 -5.52 18.78 -4.55
CA PRO A 417 -6.10 19.68 -3.54
C PRO A 417 -5.66 19.35 -2.10
N ASP A 418 -5.40 18.08 -1.80
CA ASP A 418 -4.97 17.58 -0.50
C ASP A 418 -3.44 17.41 -0.40
N GLY A 419 -2.73 17.86 -1.44
CA GLY A 419 -1.28 17.84 -1.57
C GLY A 419 -0.55 18.84 -0.67
N VAL A 420 0.78 18.88 -0.82
CA VAL A 420 1.64 19.89 -0.18
C VAL A 420 1.84 21.09 -1.09
N GLU A 421 2.08 22.25 -0.49
CA GLU A 421 2.31 23.49 -1.24
C GLU A 421 3.75 23.54 -1.76
N VAL A 422 3.92 23.65 -3.07
CA VAL A 422 5.21 23.76 -3.76
C VAL A 422 5.07 24.84 -4.83
N GLY A 423 5.89 25.90 -4.74
CA GLY A 423 5.86 27.01 -5.70
C GLY A 423 4.49 27.69 -5.84
N GLY A 424 3.69 27.73 -4.76
CA GLY A 424 2.36 28.33 -4.74
C GLY A 424 1.24 27.46 -5.35
N ARG A 425 1.52 26.18 -5.65
CA ARG A 425 0.53 25.19 -6.10
C ARG A 425 0.46 24.03 -5.12
N ARG A 426 -0.70 23.39 -4.97
CA ARG A 426 -0.81 22.14 -4.22
C ARG A 426 -0.59 20.95 -5.13
N VAL A 427 0.38 20.12 -4.78
CA VAL A 427 0.83 19.00 -5.61
C VAL A 427 0.82 17.69 -4.82
N ALA A 428 0.55 16.61 -5.54
CA ALA A 428 0.63 15.25 -5.02
C ALA A 428 2.06 14.98 -4.55
N TYR A 429 2.17 14.29 -3.41
CA TYR A 429 3.44 13.97 -2.79
C TYR A 429 3.49 12.49 -2.42
N GLY A 430 4.69 11.92 -2.50
CA GLY A 430 4.92 10.53 -2.11
C GLY A 430 6.24 10.40 -1.33
N PRO A 431 6.70 9.18 -1.05
CA PRO A 431 7.92 8.93 -0.27
C PRO A 431 9.22 9.37 -0.95
N THR A 432 9.14 9.87 -2.19
CA THR A 432 10.31 10.18 -3.04
C THR A 432 10.25 11.58 -3.66
N GLY A 433 9.42 12.45 -3.07
CA GLY A 433 9.17 13.81 -3.54
C GLY A 433 7.83 13.97 -4.28
N VAL A 434 7.73 15.08 -5.00
CA VAL A 434 6.56 15.51 -5.79
C VAL A 434 6.79 15.39 -7.30
N ASP A 435 8.01 15.03 -7.71
CA ASP A 435 8.43 15.04 -9.11
C ASP A 435 8.28 13.66 -9.78
N GLU A 436 7.69 13.69 -10.97
CA GLU A 436 7.79 12.64 -11.97
C GLU A 436 8.83 13.06 -13.02
N VAL A 437 9.87 12.24 -13.18
CA VAL A 437 11.01 12.56 -14.05
C VAL A 437 10.96 11.64 -15.28
N GLU A 438 10.86 12.24 -16.47
CA GLU A 438 10.81 11.52 -17.75
C GLU A 438 11.95 11.95 -18.68
N LEU A 439 12.75 10.99 -19.17
CA LEU A 439 13.85 11.24 -20.11
C LEU A 439 13.33 11.32 -21.56
N LEU A 440 13.60 12.43 -22.22
CA LEU A 440 13.20 12.70 -23.59
C LEU A 440 14.40 12.72 -24.55
N LEU A 441 14.17 12.23 -25.77
CA LEU A 441 15.10 12.25 -26.90
C LEU A 441 14.49 12.99 -28.09
N ALA A 442 15.25 13.92 -28.66
CA ALA A 442 15.03 14.47 -29.99
C ALA A 442 16.16 13.95 -30.91
N PRO A 443 15.91 13.00 -31.82
CA PRO A 443 16.98 12.30 -32.55
C PRO A 443 17.66 13.15 -33.63
N HIS A 444 16.98 14.16 -34.17
CA HIS A 444 17.49 15.03 -35.21
C HIS A 444 16.88 16.45 -35.11
N PRO A 445 17.43 17.45 -35.81
CA PRO A 445 16.90 18.81 -35.78
C PRO A 445 15.47 18.82 -36.33
N GLY A 446 14.56 19.51 -35.64
CA GLY A 446 13.15 19.60 -36.01
C GLY A 446 12.27 18.43 -35.56
N ALA A 447 12.81 17.35 -34.98
CA ALA A 447 12.01 16.34 -34.30
C ALA A 447 11.55 16.86 -32.93
N PRO A 448 10.27 16.70 -32.55
CA PRO A 448 9.82 17.01 -31.19
C PRO A 448 10.48 16.02 -30.19
N PRO A 449 10.92 16.48 -29.00
CA PRO A 449 11.37 15.60 -27.94
C PRO A 449 10.28 14.59 -27.58
N ARG A 450 10.65 13.31 -27.47
CA ARG A 450 9.72 12.23 -27.10
C ARG A 450 10.34 11.33 -26.04
N PRO A 451 9.54 10.67 -25.19
CA PRO A 451 10.03 9.69 -24.24
C PRO A 451 10.89 8.64 -24.93
N ILE A 452 12.06 8.32 -24.36
CA ILE A 452 13.00 7.35 -24.95
C ILE A 452 12.35 5.99 -25.24
N ALA A 453 11.35 5.60 -24.45
CA ALA A 453 10.58 4.37 -24.63
C ALA A 453 9.73 4.32 -25.92
N LYS A 454 9.42 5.48 -26.51
CA LYS A 454 8.56 5.61 -27.69
C LYS A 454 9.27 6.26 -28.89
N GLY A 455 10.46 6.83 -28.67
CA GLY A 455 11.09 7.78 -29.60
C GLY A 455 12.27 7.25 -30.42
N ALA A 456 12.85 6.10 -30.08
CA ALA A 456 14.12 5.64 -30.66
C ALA A 456 13.98 4.36 -31.50
N SER A 457 14.69 4.28 -32.63
CA SER A 457 15.00 3.02 -33.30
C SER A 457 15.92 2.17 -32.40
N GLY A 458 15.89 0.83 -32.53
CA GLY A 458 16.67 -0.06 -31.66
C GLY A 458 18.16 0.31 -31.55
N GLY A 459 18.81 0.64 -32.67
CA GLY A 459 20.22 1.07 -32.67
C GLY A 459 20.46 2.50 -32.15
N GLU A 460 19.46 3.39 -32.20
CA GLU A 460 19.55 4.72 -31.59
C GLU A 460 19.43 4.63 -30.07
N LEU A 461 18.54 3.76 -29.59
CA LEU A 461 18.38 3.52 -28.16
C LEU A 461 19.66 2.98 -27.55
N SER A 462 20.31 1.98 -28.17
CA SER A 462 21.59 1.43 -27.69
C SER A 462 22.67 2.52 -27.53
N ARG A 463 22.74 3.47 -28.47
CA ARG A 463 23.72 4.57 -28.41
C ARG A 463 23.36 5.61 -27.34
N VAL A 464 22.08 5.91 -27.15
CA VAL A 464 21.62 6.79 -26.07
C VAL A 464 21.89 6.15 -24.71
N MET A 465 21.61 4.86 -24.57
CA MET A 465 21.92 4.11 -23.34
C MET A 465 23.42 4.14 -23.06
N LEU A 466 24.28 3.85 -24.04
CA LEU A 466 25.73 3.96 -23.84
C LEU A 466 26.17 5.37 -23.44
N ALA A 467 25.65 6.42 -24.08
CA ALA A 467 25.98 7.80 -23.71
C ALA A 467 25.57 8.10 -22.25
N VAL A 468 24.40 7.62 -21.84
CA VAL A 468 23.92 7.70 -20.46
C VAL A 468 24.87 6.97 -19.50
N GLU A 469 25.28 5.74 -19.82
CA GLU A 469 26.17 4.96 -18.95
C GLU A 469 27.57 5.56 -18.82
N VAL A 470 28.12 6.10 -19.92
CA VAL A 470 29.43 6.79 -19.89
C VAL A 470 29.37 8.03 -18.97
N VAL A 471 28.24 8.75 -18.97
CA VAL A 471 28.03 9.90 -18.08
C VAL A 471 27.88 9.46 -16.63
N PHE A 472 27.19 8.35 -16.37
CA PHE A 472 27.07 7.76 -15.03
C PHE A 472 28.42 7.30 -14.48
N ALA A 473 29.20 6.59 -15.28
CA ALA A 473 30.50 6.08 -14.86
C ALA A 473 31.49 7.19 -14.45
N GLY A 474 31.30 8.43 -14.94
CA GLY A 474 32.09 9.58 -14.52
C GLY A 474 31.65 10.23 -13.20
N THR A 475 30.45 9.91 -12.69
CA THR A 475 29.85 10.57 -11.51
C THR A 475 29.63 9.62 -10.32
N ASP A 476 29.35 8.35 -10.57
CA ASP A 476 29.22 7.30 -9.56
C ASP A 476 30.00 6.05 -10.02
N PRO A 477 31.34 6.06 -9.84
CA PRO A 477 32.19 5.02 -10.40
C PRO A 477 32.08 3.73 -9.59
N VAL A 478 31.63 2.64 -10.23
CA VAL A 478 31.81 1.29 -9.70
C VAL A 478 33.14 0.71 -10.20
N PRO A 479 33.72 -0.26 -9.49
CA PRO A 479 35.00 -0.85 -9.88
C PRO A 479 34.97 -1.60 -11.22
N THR A 480 33.86 -2.27 -11.55
CA THR A 480 33.71 -3.07 -12.78
C THR A 480 32.42 -2.76 -13.52
N TYR A 481 32.51 -2.61 -14.84
CA TYR A 481 31.38 -2.43 -15.75
C TYR A 481 31.27 -3.61 -16.71
N LEU A 482 30.09 -4.22 -16.80
CA LEU A 482 29.79 -5.30 -17.74
C LEU A 482 28.81 -4.81 -18.80
N PHE A 483 29.21 -4.74 -20.07
CA PHE A 483 28.34 -4.37 -21.18
C PHE A 483 27.99 -5.58 -22.04
N ASP A 484 26.70 -5.89 -22.13
CA ASP A 484 26.18 -6.93 -23.03
C ASP A 484 25.51 -6.28 -24.26
N GLU A 485 25.91 -6.72 -25.45
CA GLU A 485 25.37 -6.24 -26.74
C GLU A 485 25.38 -4.71 -26.92
N VAL A 486 26.38 -4.00 -26.39
CA VAL A 486 26.55 -2.54 -26.58
C VAL A 486 26.63 -2.12 -28.06
N ASP A 487 27.00 -3.07 -28.91
CA ASP A 487 27.16 -2.93 -30.34
C ASP A 487 25.93 -3.35 -31.17
N ALA A 488 24.82 -3.73 -30.53
CA ALA A 488 23.60 -4.13 -31.21
C ALA A 488 23.03 -2.98 -32.07
N GLY A 489 22.94 -3.22 -33.38
CA GLY A 489 22.43 -2.25 -34.35
C GLY A 489 23.39 -1.08 -34.63
N VAL A 490 24.68 -1.23 -34.32
CA VAL A 490 25.73 -0.24 -34.58
C VAL A 490 26.77 -0.80 -35.55
N GLY A 491 27.34 0.05 -36.41
CA GLY A 491 28.38 -0.37 -37.36
C GLY A 491 29.23 0.80 -37.86
N GLY A 492 30.34 0.48 -38.53
CA GLY A 492 31.23 1.45 -39.15
C GLY A 492 31.87 2.43 -38.14
N LYS A 493 31.83 3.73 -38.44
CA LYS A 493 32.47 4.78 -37.62
C LYS A 493 31.97 4.83 -36.18
N ALA A 494 30.69 4.52 -35.95
CA ALA A 494 30.11 4.50 -34.61
C ALA A 494 30.72 3.38 -33.75
N ALA A 495 31.02 2.21 -34.33
CA ALA A 495 31.62 1.09 -33.61
C ALA A 495 33.05 1.40 -33.11
N VAL A 496 33.82 2.14 -33.91
CA VAL A 496 35.17 2.61 -33.52
C VAL A 496 35.07 3.58 -32.34
N GLU A 497 34.11 4.50 -32.35
CA GLU A 497 33.91 5.41 -31.21
C GLU A 497 33.50 4.66 -29.95
N ILE A 498 32.63 3.65 -30.06
CA ILE A 498 32.24 2.80 -28.91
C ILE A 498 33.48 2.16 -28.30
N GLY A 499 34.33 1.53 -29.11
CA GLY A 499 35.60 0.94 -28.65
C GLY A 499 36.49 1.96 -27.94
N ARG A 500 36.63 3.15 -28.51
CA ARG A 500 37.40 4.27 -27.92
C ARG A 500 36.86 4.72 -26.56
N ARG A 501 35.54 4.82 -26.41
CA ARG A 501 34.90 5.25 -25.14
C ARG A 501 35.06 4.19 -24.05
N LEU A 502 34.86 2.92 -24.40
CA LEU A 502 35.08 1.80 -23.48
C LEU A 502 36.53 1.73 -23.03
N ALA A 503 37.50 1.91 -23.94
CA ALA A 503 38.92 1.97 -23.57
C ALA A 503 39.26 3.19 -22.69
N LYS A 504 38.60 4.34 -22.90
CA LYS A 504 38.76 5.50 -22.03
C LYS A 504 38.22 5.22 -20.62
N LEU A 505 37.04 4.59 -20.51
CA LEU A 505 36.45 4.17 -19.23
C LEU A 505 37.35 3.14 -18.53
N ALA A 506 37.96 2.23 -19.31
CA ALA A 506 38.87 1.21 -18.81
C ALA A 506 40.14 1.75 -18.13
N LYS A 507 40.43 3.04 -18.26
CA LYS A 507 41.53 3.71 -17.55
C LYS A 507 41.23 3.94 -16.06
N THR A 508 39.95 3.96 -15.68
CA THR A 508 39.50 4.28 -14.31
C THR A 508 38.68 3.16 -13.68
N ALA A 509 38.17 2.21 -14.46
CA ALA A 509 37.40 1.07 -13.99
C ALA A 509 37.68 -0.17 -14.86
N GLN A 510 37.38 -1.36 -14.37
CA GLN A 510 37.40 -2.57 -15.18
C GLN A 510 36.20 -2.58 -16.14
N VAL A 511 36.40 -2.96 -17.39
CA VAL A 511 35.33 -3.01 -18.41
C VAL A 511 35.33 -4.38 -19.07
N VAL A 512 34.19 -5.07 -19.06
CA VAL A 512 33.98 -6.36 -19.73
C VAL A 512 32.88 -6.19 -20.76
N VAL A 513 33.15 -6.46 -22.04
CA VAL A 513 32.17 -6.28 -23.12
C VAL A 513 32.00 -7.55 -23.93
N VAL A 514 30.76 -7.99 -24.11
CA VAL A 514 30.42 -8.97 -25.14
C VAL A 514 30.18 -8.23 -26.45
N THR A 515 30.95 -8.57 -27.47
CA THR A 515 30.88 -7.89 -28.77
C THR A 515 31.01 -8.86 -29.94
N HIS A 516 30.41 -8.49 -31.05
CA HIS A 516 30.61 -9.13 -32.35
C HIS A 516 31.34 -8.21 -33.34
N LEU A 517 31.60 -6.96 -32.95
CA LEU A 517 32.27 -5.98 -33.79
C LEU A 517 33.79 -5.98 -33.56
N PRO A 518 34.60 -6.26 -34.60
CA PRO A 518 36.06 -6.23 -34.48
C PRO A 518 36.58 -4.83 -34.14
N GLN A 519 35.85 -3.78 -34.53
CA GLN A 519 36.17 -2.39 -34.20
C GLN A 519 36.12 -2.11 -32.70
N VAL A 520 35.30 -2.83 -31.93
CA VAL A 520 35.24 -2.70 -30.46
C VAL A 520 36.30 -3.59 -29.82
N ALA A 521 36.38 -4.85 -30.26
CA ALA A 521 37.35 -5.83 -29.73
C ALA A 521 38.82 -5.40 -29.91
N ALA A 522 39.14 -4.62 -30.96
CA ALA A 522 40.48 -4.09 -31.20
C ALA A 522 40.98 -3.15 -30.08
N PHE A 523 40.07 -2.47 -29.38
CA PHE A 523 40.42 -1.55 -28.26
C PHE A 523 40.61 -2.24 -26.92
N ALA A 524 40.27 -3.53 -26.81
CA ALA A 524 40.41 -4.25 -25.54
C ALA A 524 41.89 -4.50 -25.20
N ASP A 525 42.22 -4.40 -23.91
CA ASP A 525 43.51 -4.84 -23.39
C ASP A 525 43.63 -6.36 -23.52
N ARG A 526 42.53 -7.07 -23.26
CA ARG A 526 42.42 -8.52 -23.36
C ARG A 526 41.24 -8.93 -24.24
N GLN A 527 41.46 -9.86 -25.14
CA GLN A 527 40.39 -10.46 -25.95
C GLN A 527 40.24 -11.93 -25.58
N LEU A 528 39.01 -12.33 -25.21
CA LEU A 528 38.65 -13.70 -24.92
C LEU A 528 37.83 -14.26 -26.08
N LEU A 529 38.20 -15.43 -26.57
CA LEU A 529 37.45 -16.17 -27.59
C LEU A 529 36.64 -17.29 -26.93
N VAL A 530 35.34 -17.32 -27.22
CA VAL A 530 34.45 -18.42 -26.82
C VAL A 530 34.22 -19.36 -28.01
N GLU A 531 34.80 -20.56 -27.94
CA GLU A 531 34.71 -21.62 -28.96
C GLU A 531 33.81 -22.77 -28.50
N LYS A 532 33.10 -23.38 -29.45
CA LYS A 532 32.39 -24.64 -29.23
C LYS A 532 33.23 -25.82 -29.70
N THR A 533 33.12 -26.94 -29.01
CA THR A 533 33.54 -28.24 -29.53
C THR A 533 32.54 -28.77 -30.56
N ASN A 534 32.95 -29.74 -31.36
CA ASN A 534 32.15 -30.33 -32.45
C ASN A 534 30.80 -30.92 -31.99
N ASP A 535 30.63 -31.20 -30.70
CA ASP A 535 29.38 -31.68 -30.07
C ASP A 535 28.45 -30.54 -29.63
N GLY A 536 28.79 -29.28 -29.92
CA GLY A 536 28.02 -28.09 -29.60
C GLY A 536 28.21 -27.57 -28.17
N SER A 537 29.02 -28.23 -27.34
CA SER A 537 29.33 -27.80 -25.97
C SER A 537 30.58 -26.92 -25.88
N VAL A 538 30.74 -26.20 -24.77
CA VAL A 538 31.96 -25.44 -24.44
C VAL A 538 32.67 -26.21 -23.35
N THR A 539 33.84 -26.78 -23.66
CA THR A 539 34.65 -27.57 -22.72
C THR A 539 35.69 -26.70 -22.01
N ARG A 540 36.54 -27.30 -21.17
CA ARG A 540 37.65 -26.62 -20.46
C ARG A 540 38.54 -25.75 -21.34
N SER A 541 38.65 -26.06 -22.63
CA SER A 541 39.44 -25.32 -23.62
C SER A 541 38.63 -24.31 -24.45
N GLY A 542 37.34 -24.13 -24.17
CA GLY A 542 36.42 -23.34 -24.99
C GLY A 542 36.37 -21.85 -24.65
N VAL A 543 37.10 -21.37 -23.65
CA VAL A 543 37.34 -19.93 -23.43
C VAL A 543 38.85 -19.71 -23.42
N LYS A 544 39.36 -18.92 -24.36
CA LYS A 544 40.80 -18.72 -24.55
C LYS A 544 41.16 -17.24 -24.62
N VAL A 545 42.23 -16.86 -23.93
CA VAL A 545 42.85 -15.54 -24.08
C VAL A 545 43.59 -15.49 -25.43
N LEU A 546 43.26 -14.50 -26.26
CA LEU A 546 43.90 -14.30 -27.56
C LEU A 546 45.03 -13.28 -27.47
N GLU A 547 46.21 -13.68 -27.90
CA GLU A 547 47.40 -12.83 -27.96
C GLU A 547 48.05 -12.86 -29.34
N GLY A 548 48.79 -11.79 -29.67
CA GLY A 548 49.58 -11.68 -30.89
C GLY A 548 48.81 -12.07 -32.16
N GLU A 549 49.32 -13.11 -32.84
CA GLU A 549 48.78 -13.64 -34.09
C GLU A 549 47.35 -14.21 -33.98
N GLU A 550 47.02 -14.82 -32.85
CA GLU A 550 45.69 -15.42 -32.65
C GLU A 550 44.61 -14.33 -32.56
N ARG A 551 44.96 -13.20 -31.94
CA ARG A 551 44.09 -12.02 -31.88
C ARG A 551 43.85 -11.41 -33.26
N ILE A 552 44.90 -11.30 -34.08
CA ILE A 552 44.79 -10.80 -35.47
C ILE A 552 43.90 -11.74 -36.29
N ARG A 553 44.09 -13.06 -36.16
CA ARG A 553 43.26 -14.06 -36.86
C ARG A 553 41.79 -13.94 -36.49
N GLU A 554 41.47 -13.81 -35.21
CA GLU A 554 40.08 -13.64 -34.76
C GLU A 554 39.46 -12.35 -35.28
N LEU A 555 40.17 -11.21 -35.21
CA LEU A 555 39.67 -9.95 -35.75
C LEU A 555 39.45 -10.02 -37.27
N SER A 556 40.35 -10.70 -37.99
CA SER A 556 40.20 -10.99 -39.43
C SER A 556 38.95 -11.83 -39.71
N ARG A 557 38.72 -12.87 -38.90
CA ARG A 557 37.51 -13.72 -38.98
C ARG A 557 36.25 -12.91 -38.71
N MET A 558 36.25 -12.05 -37.69
CA MET A 558 35.11 -11.17 -37.36
C MET A 558 34.82 -10.16 -38.49
N LEU A 559 35.85 -9.68 -39.20
CA LEU A 559 35.71 -8.75 -40.32
C LEU A 559 35.16 -9.40 -41.60
N ALA A 560 35.69 -10.56 -41.99
CA ALA A 560 35.43 -11.14 -43.32
C ALA A 560 34.73 -12.51 -43.29
N GLY A 561 34.48 -13.07 -42.11
CA GLY A 561 33.96 -14.43 -41.96
C GLY A 561 34.95 -15.53 -42.39
N GLN A 562 36.20 -15.17 -42.67
CA GLN A 562 37.26 -16.08 -43.13
C GLN A 562 38.54 -15.81 -42.35
N GLU A 563 39.13 -16.86 -41.80
CA GLU A 563 40.34 -16.76 -40.96
C GLU A 563 41.60 -16.44 -41.77
N ASP A 564 41.68 -16.90 -43.03
CA ASP A 564 42.89 -16.84 -43.87
C ASP A 564 42.88 -15.71 -44.93
N SER A 565 41.96 -14.75 -44.82
CA SER A 565 41.90 -13.64 -45.78
C SER A 565 43.04 -12.64 -45.55
N ALA A 566 43.97 -12.54 -46.49
CA ALA A 566 45.10 -11.62 -46.42
C ALA A 566 44.69 -10.14 -46.33
N THR A 567 43.58 -9.76 -46.98
CA THR A 567 43.07 -8.38 -46.94
C THR A 567 42.37 -8.06 -45.62
N ALA A 568 41.62 -9.01 -45.06
CA ALA A 568 40.99 -8.87 -43.75
C ALA A 568 42.02 -8.81 -42.63
N ARG A 569 43.09 -9.59 -42.75
CA ARG A 569 44.24 -9.54 -41.86
C ARG A 569 44.91 -8.16 -41.84
N ALA A 570 45.19 -7.59 -43.01
CA ALA A 570 45.79 -6.25 -43.09
C ALA A 570 44.89 -5.18 -42.42
N HIS A 571 43.57 -5.29 -42.57
CA HIS A 571 42.64 -4.37 -41.92
C HIS A 571 42.54 -4.59 -40.40
N ALA A 572 42.63 -5.83 -39.93
CA ALA A 572 42.71 -6.15 -38.50
C ALA A 572 43.99 -5.57 -37.86
N GLU A 573 45.13 -5.66 -38.55
CA GLU A 573 46.39 -5.06 -38.11
C GLU A 573 46.29 -3.52 -38.04
N GLU A 574 45.65 -2.89 -39.02
CA GLU A 574 45.38 -1.44 -39.02
C GLU A 574 44.46 -1.00 -37.87
N LEU A 575 43.39 -1.75 -37.60
CA LEU A 575 42.49 -1.50 -36.47
C LEU A 575 43.22 -1.59 -35.12
N LEU A 576 44.04 -2.62 -34.92
CA LEU A 576 44.84 -2.77 -33.71
C LEU A 576 45.87 -1.66 -33.57
N ALA A 577 46.52 -1.26 -34.65
CA ALA A 577 47.49 -0.16 -34.64
C ALA A 577 46.82 1.17 -34.28
N THR A 578 45.64 1.44 -34.84
CA THR A 578 44.84 2.64 -34.54
C THR A 578 44.40 2.64 -33.08
N ALA A 579 43.85 1.52 -32.59
CA ALA A 579 43.42 1.39 -31.21
C ALA A 579 44.57 1.62 -30.22
N ARG A 580 45.77 1.08 -30.49
CA ARG A 580 46.97 1.29 -29.66
C ARG A 580 47.51 2.72 -29.69
N ALA A 581 47.25 3.49 -30.75
CA ALA A 581 47.74 4.85 -30.87
C ALA A 581 46.84 5.88 -30.14
N GLU A 582 45.58 5.53 -29.91
CA GLU A 582 44.56 6.44 -29.35
C GLU A 582 44.24 6.20 -27.87
N VAL A 583 44.61 5.04 -27.34
CA VAL A 583 44.53 4.69 -25.91
C VAL A 583 45.83 5.08 -25.22
#